data_AF-A0A8B7NAR8-F1
#
_entry.id   AF-A0A8B7NAR8-F1
#
_cell.length_a   1.000
_cell.length_b   1.000
_cell.length_c   1.000
_cell.angle_alpha   90.00
_cell.angle_beta   90.00
_cell.angle_gamma   90.00
#
_symmetry.space_group_name_H-M   'P 1'
#
loop_
_entity.id
_entity.type
_entity.pdbx_description
1 polymer ?
#
loop_
_entity_poly.entity_id
_entity_poly.type
_entity_poly.pdbx_seq_one_letter_code
_entity_poly.pdbx_strand_id
1 'polypeptide(L)'
;MRGETFLKANGYSNMYWGGGGENDDLGYRLALSGQRVVRPPPSVARYATIPHTKRATLTSKVQPSPRGYRMDGLNTLQYRLLGRSVHRLYTRLQLDVGYPPEGTVSSAVQ
;
A
#
# COMPACT_ATOMS: atom_id res chain seq x y z
N MET A 1 11.94 -1.33 -4.44
CA MET A 1 11.57 -0.56 -5.65
C MET A 1 12.53 0.61 -5.79
N ARG A 2 12.96 1.00 -7.00
CA ARG A 2 13.76 2.23 -7.19
C ARG A 2 12.87 3.47 -7.03
N GLY A 3 13.42 4.59 -6.55
CA GLY A 3 12.66 5.83 -6.34
C GLY A 3 11.96 6.32 -7.61
N GLU A 4 12.65 6.30 -8.75
CA GLU A 4 12.07 6.70 -10.04
C GLU A 4 10.88 5.83 -10.46
N THR A 5 10.97 4.50 -10.29
CA THR A 5 9.87 3.56 -10.55
C THR A 5 8.65 3.88 -9.68
N PHE A 6 8.89 4.19 -8.40
CA PHE A 6 7.84 4.55 -7.45
C PHE A 6 7.15 5.86 -7.82
N LEU A 7 7.93 6.88 -8.22
CA LEU A 7 7.41 8.17 -8.68
C LEU A 7 6.59 8.04 -9.98
N LYS A 8 7.07 7.24 -10.96
CA LYS A 8 6.32 6.98 -12.21
C LYS A 8 4.98 6.29 -11.99
N ALA A 9 4.87 5.48 -10.95
CA ALA A 9 3.63 4.81 -10.55
C ALA A 9 2.71 5.70 -9.69
N ASN A 10 3.12 6.93 -9.35
CA ASN A 10 2.49 7.77 -8.33
C ASN A 10 2.34 7.05 -6.98
N GLY A 11 3.28 6.16 -6.63
CA GLY A 11 3.25 5.33 -5.43
C GLY A 11 2.01 4.43 -5.27
N TYR A 12 1.70 4.08 -4.03
CA TYR A 12 0.51 3.31 -3.66
C TYR A 12 -0.74 4.20 -3.64
N SER A 13 -1.91 3.58 -3.79
CA SER A 13 -3.20 4.22 -3.55
C SER A 13 -3.40 4.57 -2.06
N ASN A 14 -4.05 5.70 -1.77
CA ASN A 14 -4.45 6.07 -0.41
C ASN A 14 -5.87 5.57 -0.05
N MET A 15 -6.53 4.84 -0.94
CA MET A 15 -7.94 4.47 -0.81
C MET A 15 -8.15 3.09 -0.17
N TYR A 16 -7.11 2.27 -0.06
CA TYR A 16 -7.20 0.93 0.52
C TYR A 16 -7.15 1.00 2.04
N TRP A 17 -8.32 1.02 2.66
CA TRP A 17 -8.50 0.88 4.09
C TRP A 17 -9.10 -0.51 4.35
N GLY A 18 -8.48 -1.32 5.19
CA GLY A 18 -8.86 -2.73 5.36
C GLY A 18 -8.00 -3.70 4.54
N GLY A 19 -8.43 -4.95 4.46
CA GLY A 19 -7.67 -6.04 3.86
C GLY A 19 -7.90 -6.17 2.36
N GLY A 20 -6.79 -6.23 1.63
CA GLY A 20 -6.71 -6.76 0.27
C GLY A 20 -6.74 -5.73 -0.86
N GLY A 21 -6.14 -6.11 -1.99
CA GLY A 21 -6.19 -5.40 -3.28
C GLY A 21 -5.17 -4.28 -3.48
N GLU A 22 -4.46 -3.82 -2.44
CA GLU A 22 -3.51 -2.71 -2.55
C GLU A 22 -2.25 -3.11 -3.32
N ASN A 23 -1.76 -4.34 -3.10
CA ASN A 23 -0.61 -4.88 -3.81
C ASN A 23 -0.93 -5.17 -5.28
N ASP A 24 -2.16 -5.60 -5.56
CA ASP A 24 -2.63 -5.85 -6.93
C ASP A 24 -2.75 -4.51 -7.68
N ASP A 25 -3.33 -3.48 -7.06
CA ASP A 25 -3.39 -2.12 -7.62
C ASP A 25 -1.98 -1.58 -7.93
N LEU A 26 -1.02 -1.69 -7.01
CA LEU A 26 0.37 -1.32 -7.31
C LEU A 26 0.91 -2.07 -8.53
N GLY A 27 0.62 -3.37 -8.66
CA GLY A 27 0.98 -4.17 -9.83
C GLY A 27 0.43 -3.56 -11.14
N TYR A 28 -0.84 -3.17 -11.14
CA TYR A 28 -1.47 -2.47 -12.28
C TYR A 28 -0.81 -1.11 -12.56
N ARG A 29 -0.52 -0.31 -11.53
CA ARG A 29 0.16 0.99 -11.67
C ARG A 29 1.54 0.86 -12.30
N LEU A 30 2.30 -0.15 -11.87
CA LEU A 30 3.60 -0.45 -12.45
C LEU A 30 3.48 -0.82 -13.93
N ALA A 31 2.54 -1.69 -14.29
CA ALA A 31 2.30 -2.06 -15.68
C ALA A 31 1.91 -0.84 -16.55
N LEU A 32 0.99 0.00 -16.06
CA LEU A 32 0.52 1.20 -16.77
C LEU A 32 1.58 2.30 -16.91
N SER A 33 2.57 2.32 -16.01
CA SER A 33 3.72 3.23 -16.08
C SER A 33 4.93 2.62 -16.82
N GLY A 34 4.73 1.51 -17.53
CA GLY A 34 5.76 0.84 -18.33
C GLY A 34 6.85 0.17 -17.49
N GLN A 35 6.58 -0.13 -16.22
CA GLN A 35 7.52 -0.77 -15.30
C GLN A 35 7.30 -2.28 -15.28
N ARG A 36 8.40 -3.04 -15.21
CA ARG A 36 8.36 -4.51 -15.18
C ARG A 36 8.68 -5.04 -13.79
N VAL A 37 7.83 -5.94 -13.30
CA VAL A 37 8.09 -6.70 -12.07
C VAL A 37 9.11 -7.80 -12.37
N VAL A 38 10.21 -7.81 -11.62
CA VAL A 38 11.25 -8.84 -11.70
C VAL A 38 11.14 -9.74 -10.47
N ARG A 39 11.14 -11.05 -10.69
CA ARG A 39 11.11 -12.06 -9.62
C ARG A 39 12.37 -12.92 -9.69
N PRO A 40 13.16 -13.00 -8.62
CA PRO A 40 14.30 -13.92 -8.57
C PRO A 40 13.84 -15.39 -8.60
N PRO A 41 14.73 -16.33 -8.96
CA PRO A 41 14.40 -17.75 -8.98
C PRO A 41 13.89 -18.25 -7.61
N PRO A 42 12.89 -19.14 -7.57
CA PRO A 42 12.35 -19.65 -6.30
C PRO A 42 13.37 -20.36 -5.41
N SER A 43 14.46 -20.88 -5.98
CA SER A 43 15.54 -21.55 -5.24
C SER A 43 16.27 -20.63 -4.25
N VAL A 44 16.32 -19.32 -4.52
CA VAL A 44 17.01 -18.30 -3.70
C VAL A 44 16.06 -17.29 -3.05
N ALA A 45 14.76 -17.39 -3.32
CA ALA A 45 13.74 -16.40 -2.96
C ALA A 45 12.66 -16.96 -2.03
N ARG A 46 13.06 -17.80 -1.07
CA ARG A 46 12.15 -18.39 -0.06
C ARG A 46 12.08 -17.50 1.18
N TYR A 47 10.87 -17.27 1.66
CA TYR A 47 10.61 -16.45 2.86
C TYR A 47 9.77 -17.25 3.86
N ALA A 48 9.99 -17.01 5.15
CA ALA A 48 9.17 -17.55 6.22
C ALA A 48 8.34 -16.44 6.86
N THR A 49 7.07 -16.71 7.10
CA THR A 49 6.15 -15.77 7.74
C THR A 49 6.11 -16.05 9.24
N ILE A 50 6.21 -14.99 10.05
CA ILE A 50 6.00 -15.11 11.49
C ILE A 50 4.51 -15.45 11.73
N PRO A 51 4.20 -16.49 12.54
CA PRO A 51 2.81 -16.86 12.83
C PRO A 51 2.02 -15.70 13.42
N HIS A 52 0.79 -15.51 12.94
CA HIS A 52 -0.10 -14.45 13.41
C HIS A 52 -1.55 -14.92 13.43
N THR A 53 -2.33 -14.42 14.38
CA THR A 53 -3.78 -14.67 14.46
C THR A 53 -4.48 -13.89 13.35
N LYS A 54 -5.36 -14.56 12.60
CA LYS A 54 -6.23 -13.89 11.62
C LYS A 54 -7.17 -12.93 12.36
N ARG A 55 -7.09 -11.63 12.07
CA ARG A 55 -8.07 -10.64 12.56
C ARG A 55 -9.29 -10.60 11.65
N ALA A 56 -10.47 -10.34 12.24
CA ALA A 56 -11.62 -9.87 11.48
C ALA A 56 -11.19 -8.59 10.76
N THR A 57 -11.26 -8.60 9.43
CA THR A 57 -10.71 -7.53 8.60
C THR A 57 -11.85 -6.86 7.86
N LEU A 58 -11.90 -5.53 7.88
CA LEU A 58 -12.74 -4.77 6.95
C LEU A 58 -12.26 -5.10 5.53
N THR A 59 -13.17 -5.40 4.61
CA THR A 59 -12.78 -5.64 3.22
C THR A 59 -12.72 -4.32 2.47
N SER A 60 -11.61 -4.06 1.78
CA SER A 60 -11.51 -2.94 0.86
C SER A 60 -12.49 -3.14 -0.30
N LYS A 61 -13.27 -2.12 -0.62
CA LYS A 61 -14.15 -2.10 -1.81
C LYS A 61 -13.48 -1.47 -3.03
N VAL A 62 -12.23 -1.05 -2.89
CA VAL A 62 -11.50 -0.34 -3.95
C VAL A 62 -11.07 -1.30 -5.04
N GLN A 63 -11.34 -0.90 -6.28
CA GLN A 63 -10.91 -1.61 -7.48
C GLN A 63 -9.84 -0.80 -8.21
N PRO A 64 -8.81 -1.46 -8.78
CA PRO A 64 -7.82 -0.78 -9.61
C PRO A 64 -8.48 -0.05 -10.77
N SER A 65 -8.04 1.17 -11.05
CA SER A 65 -8.56 1.98 -12.14
C SER A 65 -7.41 2.52 -13.00
N PRO A 66 -7.46 2.36 -14.35
CA PRO A 66 -6.42 2.87 -15.24
C PRO A 66 -6.23 4.39 -15.16
N ARG A 67 -7.31 5.13 -14.85
CA ARG A 67 -7.24 6.59 -14.59
C ARG A 67 -6.98 6.91 -13.13
N GLY A 68 -7.38 6.02 -12.22
CA GLY A 68 -7.31 6.21 -10.77
C GLY A 68 -5.92 6.52 -10.26
N TYR A 69 -4.87 5.85 -10.75
CA TYR A 69 -3.52 6.04 -10.23
C TYR A 69 -2.94 7.43 -10.48
N ARG A 70 -3.45 8.19 -11.45
CA ARG A 70 -3.04 9.58 -11.69
C ARG A 70 -3.74 10.56 -10.75
N MET A 71 -4.91 10.18 -10.24
CA MET A 71 -5.77 11.00 -9.40
C MET A 71 -5.61 10.70 -7.90
N ASP A 72 -5.04 9.54 -7.56
CA ASP A 72 -4.80 9.13 -6.18
C ASP A 72 -3.42 8.46 -6.06
N GLY A 73 -2.63 8.89 -5.08
CA GLY A 73 -1.35 8.30 -4.73
C GLY A 73 -0.46 9.29 -3.99
N LEU A 74 0.82 9.36 -4.34
CA LEU A 74 1.76 10.30 -3.70
C LEU A 74 1.32 11.76 -3.83
N ASN A 75 0.71 12.13 -4.95
CA ASN A 75 0.21 13.48 -5.19
C ASN A 75 -0.99 13.88 -4.31
N THR A 76 -1.69 12.92 -3.70
CA THR A 76 -2.84 13.16 -2.82
C THR A 76 -2.62 12.69 -1.39
N LEU A 77 -1.42 12.19 -1.08
CA LEU A 77 -1.08 11.63 0.22
C LEU A 77 -1.21 12.70 1.33
N GLN A 78 -2.10 12.45 2.29
CA GLN A 78 -2.30 13.29 3.47
C GLN A 78 -1.90 12.53 4.73
N TYR A 79 -1.04 13.14 5.55
CA TYR A 79 -0.65 12.63 6.85
C TYR A 79 -0.12 13.77 7.73
N ARG A 80 -0.09 13.55 9.04
CA ARG A 80 0.56 14.42 10.00
C ARG A 80 1.60 13.64 10.80
N LEU A 81 2.83 14.14 10.83
CA LEU A 81 3.89 13.57 11.67
C LEU A 81 3.60 13.89 13.14
N LEU A 82 3.36 12.86 13.95
CA LEU A 82 3.14 12.99 15.40
C LEU A 82 4.44 12.88 16.19
N GLY A 83 5.39 12.10 15.69
CA GLY A 83 6.65 11.88 16.39
C GLY A 83 7.70 11.20 15.52
N ARG A 84 8.96 11.54 15.79
CA ARG A 84 10.14 10.94 15.17
C ARG A 84 11.15 10.59 16.24
N SER A 85 11.59 9.34 16.30
CA SER A 85 12.68 8.91 17.17
C SER A 85 13.70 8.08 16.39
N VAL A 86 14.97 8.42 16.54
CA VAL A 86 16.08 7.70 15.91
C VAL A 86 16.62 6.71 16.93
N HIS A 87 16.61 5.43 16.56
CA HIS A 87 17.20 4.34 17.34
C HIS A 87 18.40 3.77 16.59
N ARG A 88 19.23 3.00 17.30
CA ARG A 88 20.46 2.41 16.72
C ARG A 88 20.20 1.55 15.47
N LEU A 89 19.08 0.84 15.41
CA LEU A 89 18.76 -0.11 14.32
C LEU A 89 17.63 0.36 13.39
N TYR A 90 16.87 1.38 13.76
CA TYR A 90 15.74 1.87 12.99
C TYR A 90 15.36 3.30 13.37
N THR A 91 14.63 3.98 12.50
CA THR A 91 13.95 5.24 12.84
C THR A 91 12.46 4.96 12.94
N ARG A 92 11.83 5.35 14.05
CA ARG A 92 10.39 5.28 14.23
C ARG A 92 9.77 6.59 13.79
N LEU A 93 8.80 6.50 12.88
CA LEU A 93 7.92 7.59 12.49
C LEU A 93 6.51 7.23 12.96
N GLN A 94 5.92 8.07 13.80
CA GLN A 94 4.53 7.94 14.21
C GLN A 94 3.72 8.95 13.40
N LEU A 95 2.78 8.44 12.61
CA LEU A 95 2.00 9.22 11.66
C LEU A 95 0.51 9.10 12.00
N ASP A 96 -0.19 10.21 11.88
CA ASP A 96 -1.65 10.27 11.78
C ASP A 96 -2.00 10.29 10.28
N VAL A 97 -2.73 9.27 9.83
CA VAL A 97 -3.11 9.10 8.41
C VAL A 97 -4.60 9.37 8.18
N GLY A 98 -5.31 9.89 9.19
CA GLY A 98 -6.74 10.17 9.10
C GLY A 98 -7.63 8.93 9.23
N TYR A 99 -8.79 8.99 8.57
CA TYR A 99 -9.84 7.97 8.61
C TYR A 99 -10.13 7.43 7.20
N PRO A 100 -10.69 6.20 7.08
CA PRO A 100 -11.14 5.67 5.80
C PRO A 100 -12.07 6.65 5.07
N PRO A 101 -11.81 6.99 3.80
CA PRO A 101 -12.75 7.74 2.98
C PRO A 101 -14.09 6.99 2.88
N GLU A 102 -15.18 7.72 2.76
CA GLU A 102 -16.52 7.13 2.65
C GLU A 102 -16.59 6.09 1.52
N GLY A 103 -17.23 4.95 1.79
CA GLY A 103 -17.43 3.89 0.81
C GLY A 103 -16.21 2.99 0.53
N THR A 104 -15.04 3.25 1.12
CA THR A 104 -13.83 2.42 0.88
C THR A 104 -13.81 1.09 1.62
N VAL A 105 -14.55 0.99 2.72
CA VAL A 105 -14.61 -0.19 3.59
C VAL A 105 -16.03 -0.77 3.67
N SER A 106 -16.13 -2.09 3.81
CA SER A 106 -17.35 -2.73 4.32
C SER A 106 -17.19 -3.09 5.78
N SER A 107 -18.18 -2.77 6.62
CA SER A 107 -18.31 -3.42 7.93
C SER A 107 -18.68 -4.89 7.71
N ALA A 108 -17.81 -5.80 8.13
CA ALA A 108 -18.20 -7.19 8.35
C ALA A 108 -18.76 -7.32 9.77
N VAL A 109 -19.97 -6.79 9.99
CA VAL A 109 -20.80 -7.11 11.17
C VAL A 109 -22.26 -7.16 10.73
N GLN A 110 -22.73 -8.38 10.45
CA GLN A 110 -24.03 -8.89 10.87
C GLN A 110 -23.73 -10.08 11.78
#